data_AF-A0A955PVF4-F1
#
_entry.id   AF-A0A955PVF4-F1
#
_cell.length_a   1.000
_cell.length_b   1.000
_cell.length_c   1.000
_cell.angle_alpha   90.00
_cell.angle_beta   90.00
_cell.angle_gamma   90.00
#
_symmetry.space_group_name_H-M   'P 1'
#
loop_
_entity.id
_entity.type
_entity.pdbx_description
1 polymer ?
#
loop_
_entity_poly.entity_id
_entity_poly.type
_entity_poly.pdbx_seq_one_letter_code
_entity_poly.pdbx_strand_id
1 'polypeptide(L)'
;VDKVIIGGGMAFTFIKAMGLEIGQSLVEKDMLDFAKRIHEQAMAQKIKFYLPVDCVVAASLDPEAETKIVPVQEIPAGWYGMDIGPASVRLFSEAVQNAKTILWNGPMGVFERDAFSRGTYAMAHAVANAYAKTIVGGGDTALAVYRAGESESMSFISTGGGAALQLLEGKHMPGLAALPDRL
;
A
#
# COMPACT_ATOMS: atom_id res chain seq x y z
N VAL A 1 2.24 8.07 -13.57
CA VAL A 1 1.64 8.55 -12.31
C VAL A 1 2.49 9.68 -11.76
N ASP A 2 1.91 10.65 -11.05
CA ASP A 2 2.67 11.77 -10.46
C ASP A 2 3.28 11.43 -9.10
N LYS A 3 2.61 10.53 -8.37
CA LYS A 3 3.00 10.06 -7.05
C LYS A 3 2.84 8.55 -6.95
N VAL A 4 3.69 7.92 -6.15
CA VAL A 4 3.61 6.51 -5.79
C VAL A 4 3.77 6.41 -4.28
N ILE A 5 2.83 5.73 -3.62
CA ILE A 5 2.92 5.40 -2.19
C ILE A 5 3.04 3.88 -2.12
N ILE A 6 4.06 3.38 -1.43
CA ILE A 6 4.24 1.95 -1.17
C ILE A 6 4.05 1.72 0.34
N GLY A 7 3.19 0.77 0.68
CA GLY A 7 2.91 0.34 2.05
C GLY A 7 2.88 -1.19 2.16
N GLY A 8 2.30 -1.69 3.25
CA GLY A 8 2.18 -3.12 3.50
C GLY A 8 3.54 -3.83 3.59
N GLY A 9 3.51 -5.17 3.51
CA GLY A 9 4.74 -5.98 3.57
C GLY A 9 5.74 -5.65 2.44
N MET A 10 5.24 -5.25 1.27
CA MET A 10 6.07 -4.89 0.11
C MET A 10 7.00 -3.71 0.40
N ALA A 11 6.60 -2.77 1.26
CA ALA A 11 7.43 -1.62 1.62
C ALA A 11 8.77 -2.04 2.22
N PHE A 12 8.82 -3.15 2.97
CA PHE A 12 10.05 -3.63 3.60
C PHE A 12 11.07 -4.16 2.57
N THR A 13 10.64 -4.69 1.43
CA THR A 13 11.54 -5.02 0.30
C THR A 13 12.21 -3.75 -0.25
N PHE A 14 11.46 -2.66 -0.42
CA PHE A 14 12.04 -1.38 -0.85
C PHE A 14 12.98 -0.77 0.20
N ILE A 15 12.57 -0.77 1.48
CA ILE A 15 13.37 -0.27 2.60
C ILE A 15 14.69 -1.05 2.71
N LYS A 16 14.64 -2.38 2.61
CA LYS A 16 15.84 -3.24 2.63
C LYS A 16 16.73 -3.00 1.40
N ALA A 17 16.15 -2.80 0.22
CA ALA A 17 16.88 -2.47 -1.00
C ALA A 17 17.61 -1.11 -0.92
N MET A 18 17.13 -0.19 -0.06
CA MET A 18 17.78 1.08 0.25
C MET A 18 18.86 0.97 1.35
N GLY A 19 19.12 -0.25 1.86
CA GLY A 19 20.19 -0.52 2.82
C GLY A 19 19.78 -0.38 4.29
N LEU A 20 18.49 -0.25 4.59
CA LEU A 20 18.00 -0.21 5.97
C LEU A 20 17.71 -1.63 6.50
N GLU A 21 17.87 -1.81 7.82
CA GLU A 21 17.48 -3.04 8.49
C GLU A 21 15.98 -3.09 8.76
N ILE A 22 15.40 -4.28 8.61
CA ILE A 22 13.94 -4.49 8.68
C ILE A 22 13.54 -5.53 9.74
N GLY A 23 14.46 -5.94 10.61
CA GLY A 23 14.22 -7.03 11.57
C GLY A 23 13.85 -8.33 10.85
N GLN A 24 12.72 -8.92 11.24
CA GLN A 24 12.11 -10.12 10.63
C GLN A 24 10.91 -9.78 9.72
N SER A 25 10.76 -8.52 9.33
CA SER A 25 9.68 -8.10 8.43
C SER A 25 9.76 -8.84 7.08
N LEU A 26 8.61 -8.96 6.41
CA LEU A 26 8.50 -9.66 5.12
C LEU A 26 9.44 -9.04 4.09
N VAL A 27 10.18 -9.88 3.37
CA VAL A 27 11.08 -9.44 2.30
C VAL A 27 11.19 -10.48 1.20
N GLU A 28 11.05 -10.01 -0.04
CA GLU A 28 11.31 -10.80 -1.25
C GLU A 28 12.76 -10.52 -1.69
N LYS A 29 13.69 -11.37 -1.25
CA LYS A 29 15.14 -11.14 -1.43
C LYS A 29 15.57 -11.09 -2.90
N ASP A 30 14.92 -11.88 -3.74
CA ASP A 30 15.10 -11.91 -5.19
C ASP A 30 14.56 -10.66 -5.90
N MET A 31 13.72 -9.87 -5.22
CA MET A 31 13.14 -8.63 -5.76
C MET A 31 13.88 -7.36 -5.31
N LEU A 32 14.97 -7.46 -4.53
CA LEU A 32 15.71 -6.29 -4.01
C LEU A 32 16.29 -5.42 -5.13
N ASP A 33 16.97 -6.04 -6.10
CA ASP A 33 17.53 -5.31 -7.26
C ASP A 33 16.42 -4.66 -8.10
N PHE A 34 15.29 -5.35 -8.24
CA PHE A 34 14.13 -4.83 -8.93
C PHE A 34 13.55 -3.60 -8.20
N ALA A 35 13.32 -3.70 -6.88
CA ALA A 35 12.80 -2.62 -6.06
C ALA A 35 13.71 -1.38 -6.11
N LYS A 36 15.02 -1.57 -6.02
CA LYS A 36 16.02 -0.50 -6.16
C LYS A 36 15.92 0.19 -7.52
N ARG A 37 15.86 -0.59 -8.61
CA ARG A 37 15.72 -0.06 -9.97
C ARG A 37 14.42 0.72 -10.16
N ILE A 38 13.30 0.23 -9.62
CA ILE A 38 12.01 0.94 -9.69
C ILE A 38 12.09 2.28 -8.96
N HIS A 39 12.68 2.31 -7.76
CA HIS A 39 12.88 3.55 -7.02
C HIS A 39 13.75 4.54 -7.81
N GLU A 40 14.88 4.10 -8.35
CA GLU A 40 15.77 4.94 -9.18
C GLU A 40 15.06 5.48 -10.43
N GLN A 41 14.28 4.65 -11.11
CA GLN A 41 13.47 5.07 -12.27
C GLN A 41 12.42 6.12 -11.89
N ALA A 42 11.73 5.94 -10.76
CA ALA A 42 10.77 6.92 -10.27
C ALA A 42 11.44 8.27 -9.99
N MET A 43 12.60 8.26 -9.33
CA MET A 43 13.38 9.46 -9.04
C MET A 43 13.88 10.16 -10.31
N ALA A 44 14.38 9.41 -11.29
CA ALA A 44 14.81 9.96 -12.58
C ALA A 44 13.66 10.62 -13.35
N GLN A 45 12.44 10.08 -13.23
CA GLN A 45 11.23 10.64 -13.81
C GLN A 45 10.59 11.74 -12.94
N LYS A 46 11.22 12.11 -11.81
CA LYS A 46 10.70 13.11 -10.85
C LYS A 46 9.31 12.74 -10.28
N ILE A 47 9.00 11.44 -10.24
CA ILE A 47 7.80 10.92 -9.57
C ILE A 47 8.03 11.06 -8.06
N LYS A 48 7.04 11.59 -7.34
CA LYS A 48 7.12 11.66 -5.88
C LYS A 48 6.90 10.25 -5.31
N PHE A 49 7.95 9.65 -4.78
CA PHE A 49 7.94 8.28 -4.28
C PHE A 49 7.94 8.29 -2.75
N TYR A 50 6.92 7.68 -2.14
CA TYR A 50 6.69 7.69 -0.70
C TYR A 50 6.80 6.26 -0.15
N LEU A 51 7.67 6.09 0.85
CA LEU A 51 7.80 4.90 1.67
C LEU A 51 7.46 5.25 3.12
N PRO A 52 7.12 4.26 3.97
CA PRO A 52 6.87 4.50 5.38
C PRO A 52 8.12 5.10 6.04
N VAL A 53 7.91 6.09 6.90
CA VAL A 53 8.95 6.74 7.72
C VAL A 53 8.96 6.20 9.16
N ASP A 54 7.85 5.62 9.58
CA ASP A 54 7.66 4.91 10.84
C ASP A 54 6.71 3.71 10.61
N CYS A 55 6.78 2.74 11.52
CA CYS A 55 5.97 1.53 11.45
C CYS A 55 5.56 1.05 12.84
N VAL A 56 4.42 0.35 12.89
CA VAL A 56 4.03 -0.45 14.04
C VAL A 56 4.74 -1.79 13.91
N VAL A 57 5.54 -2.14 14.92
CA VAL A 57 6.28 -3.40 14.99
C VAL A 57 5.75 -4.28 16.11
N ALA A 58 5.88 -5.60 15.94
CA ALA A 58 5.51 -6.62 16.92
C ALA A 58 6.71 -7.53 17.26
N ALA A 59 6.82 -7.96 18.52
CA ALA A 59 7.89 -8.84 18.98
C ALA A 59 7.76 -10.28 18.44
N SER A 60 6.54 -10.72 18.13
CA SER A 60 6.23 -12.00 17.49
C SER A 60 4.98 -11.89 16.62
N LEU A 61 4.61 -12.98 15.95
CA LEU A 61 3.37 -13.09 15.17
C LEU A 61 2.16 -13.50 16.04
N ASP A 62 2.29 -13.56 17.35
CA ASP A 62 1.18 -13.84 18.26
C ASP A 62 0.21 -12.66 18.32
N PRO A 63 -1.11 -12.89 18.46
CA PRO A 63 -2.08 -11.81 18.59
C PRO A 63 -1.84 -10.89 19.80
N GLU A 64 -1.28 -11.44 20.88
CA GLU A 64 -0.99 -10.73 22.14
C GLU A 64 0.47 -10.23 22.22
N ALA A 65 1.21 -10.27 21.10
CA ALA A 65 2.60 -9.83 21.08
C ALA A 65 2.72 -8.35 21.49
N GLU A 66 3.80 -8.03 22.20
CA GLU A 66 4.15 -6.64 22.47
C GLU A 66 4.29 -5.86 21.16
N THR A 67 3.69 -4.66 21.11
CA THR A 67 3.77 -3.76 19.96
C THR A 67 4.38 -2.43 20.35
N LYS A 68 5.05 -1.80 19.39
CA LYS A 68 5.55 -0.42 19.52
C LYS A 68 5.57 0.28 18.17
N ILE A 69 5.70 1.60 18.22
CA ILE A 69 5.88 2.44 17.03
C ILE A 69 7.32 2.89 17.02
N VAL A 70 8.01 2.65 15.90
CA VAL A 70 9.42 3.05 15.72
C VAL A 70 9.61 3.68 14.34
N PRO A 71 10.58 4.61 14.19
CA PRO A 71 11.09 4.98 12.88
C PRO A 71 11.53 3.73 12.11
N VAL A 72 11.39 3.73 10.78
CA VAL A 72 11.79 2.56 9.96
C VAL A 72 13.30 2.26 10.05
N GLN A 73 14.12 3.24 10.44
CA GLN A 73 15.55 3.08 10.67
C GLN A 73 15.89 2.37 11.98
N GLU A 74 14.90 2.23 12.88
CA GLU A 74 15.07 1.72 14.25
C GLU A 74 14.25 0.45 14.51
N ILE A 75 13.90 -0.28 13.46
CA ILE A 75 13.23 -1.58 13.60
C ILE A 75 14.16 -2.53 14.37
N PRO A 76 13.77 -3.01 15.56
CA PRO A 76 14.64 -3.87 16.35
C PRO A 76 14.87 -5.22 15.68
N ALA A 77 16.06 -5.79 15.92
CA ALA A 77 16.37 -7.14 15.48
C ALA A 77 15.34 -8.15 16.06
N GLY A 78 14.86 -9.05 15.22
CA GLY A 78 13.86 -10.06 15.63
C GLY A 78 12.40 -9.61 15.54
N TRP A 79 12.12 -8.30 15.42
CA TRP A 79 10.76 -7.77 15.38
C TRP A 79 10.21 -7.70 13.96
N TYR A 80 8.89 -7.73 13.83
CA TYR A 80 8.16 -7.72 12.56
C TYR A 80 7.47 -6.38 12.37
N GLY A 81 7.65 -5.72 11.23
CA GLY A 81 6.84 -4.58 10.82
C GLY A 81 5.49 -5.05 10.29
N MET A 82 4.41 -4.56 10.90
CA MET A 82 3.05 -5.10 10.72
C MET A 82 2.05 -4.08 10.19
N ASP A 83 2.30 -2.78 10.36
CA ASP A 83 1.48 -1.68 9.84
C ASP A 83 2.33 -0.40 9.71
N ILE A 84 1.83 0.59 8.97
CA ILE A 84 2.45 1.91 8.91
C ILE A 84 2.19 2.69 10.21
N GLY A 85 3.17 3.48 10.63
CA GLY A 85 3.05 4.31 11.83
C GLY A 85 2.29 5.62 11.57
N PRO A 86 1.95 6.37 12.64
CA PRO A 86 1.18 7.60 12.56
C PRO A 86 1.89 8.75 11.82
N ALA A 87 3.23 8.77 11.72
CA ALA A 87 3.92 9.76 10.91
C ALA A 87 3.77 9.46 9.41
N SER A 88 3.84 8.18 9.03
CA SER A 88 3.61 7.71 7.67
C SER A 88 2.17 7.92 7.23
N VAL A 89 1.20 7.65 8.11
CA VAL A 89 -0.21 7.95 7.85
C VAL A 89 -0.40 9.43 7.52
N ARG A 90 0.20 10.34 8.31
CA ARG A 90 0.11 11.79 8.07
C ARG A 90 0.73 12.17 6.72
N LEU A 91 1.96 11.72 6.47
CA LEU A 91 2.67 11.96 5.21
C LEU A 91 1.85 11.49 4.00
N PHE A 92 1.30 10.28 4.06
CA PHE A 92 0.53 9.69 2.96
C PHE A 92 -0.82 10.39 2.79
N SER A 93 -1.47 10.76 3.89
CA SER A 93 -2.73 11.53 3.86
C SER A 93 -2.54 12.87 3.16
N GLU A 94 -1.48 13.61 3.47
CA GLU A 94 -1.13 14.85 2.77
C GLU A 94 -0.81 14.59 1.29
N ALA A 95 -0.13 13.49 0.99
CA ALA A 95 0.20 13.11 -0.38
C ALA A 95 -1.04 12.81 -1.23
N VAL A 96 -2.13 12.27 -0.66
CA VAL A 96 -3.35 11.97 -1.42
C VAL A 96 -4.30 13.16 -1.55
N GLN A 97 -4.29 14.13 -0.63
CA GLN A 97 -5.28 15.22 -0.58
C GLN A 97 -5.34 16.11 -1.84
N ASN A 98 -4.22 16.32 -2.53
CA ASN A 98 -4.19 17.11 -3.76
C ASN A 98 -4.15 16.26 -5.05
N ALA A 99 -4.38 14.95 -4.94
CA ALA A 99 -4.53 14.09 -6.10
C ALA A 99 -5.89 14.37 -6.78
N LYS A 100 -5.94 14.28 -8.11
CA LYS A 100 -7.20 14.32 -8.87
C LYS A 100 -7.77 12.93 -9.14
N THR A 101 -6.90 11.92 -9.12
CA THR A 101 -7.24 10.51 -9.30
C THR A 101 -6.36 9.70 -8.36
N ILE A 102 -6.96 8.75 -7.66
CA ILE A 102 -6.27 7.83 -6.77
C ILE A 102 -6.64 6.41 -7.19
N LEU A 103 -5.63 5.58 -7.42
CA LEU A 103 -5.78 4.14 -7.56
C LEU A 103 -5.16 3.51 -6.31
N TRP A 104 -5.94 2.74 -5.57
CA TRP A 104 -5.48 2.05 -4.37
C TRP A 104 -5.68 0.54 -4.49
N ASN A 105 -4.57 -0.19 -4.35
CA ASN A 105 -4.55 -1.64 -4.29
C ASN A 105 -3.50 -2.10 -3.27
N GLY A 106 -3.95 -2.84 -2.26
CA GLY A 106 -3.15 -3.36 -1.15
C GLY A 106 -3.37 -2.59 0.17
N PRO A 107 -3.68 -3.28 1.28
CA PRO A 107 -3.73 -2.64 2.61
C PRO A 107 -2.34 -2.16 3.06
N MET A 108 -2.29 -1.31 4.08
CA MET A 108 -1.05 -0.73 4.61
C MET A 108 -0.38 -1.59 5.68
N GLY A 109 -1.12 -2.54 6.24
CA GLY A 109 -0.69 -3.47 7.29
C GLY A 109 -1.55 -4.73 7.31
N VAL A 110 -1.34 -5.58 8.32
CA VAL A 110 -2.10 -6.81 8.55
C VAL A 110 -3.47 -6.47 9.17
N PHE A 111 -4.32 -5.82 8.36
CA PHE A 111 -5.55 -5.17 8.81
C PHE A 111 -6.62 -6.12 9.36
N GLU A 112 -6.46 -7.42 9.15
CA GLU A 112 -7.29 -8.46 9.74
C GLU A 112 -7.11 -8.55 11.27
N ARG A 113 -6.03 -7.97 11.80
CA ARG A 113 -5.76 -7.86 13.24
C ARG A 113 -5.92 -6.41 13.68
N ASP A 114 -6.74 -6.18 14.70
CA ASP A 114 -7.08 -4.83 15.18
C ASP A 114 -5.85 -3.99 15.58
N ALA A 115 -4.80 -4.62 16.10
CA ALA A 115 -3.55 -3.94 16.46
C ALA A 115 -2.79 -3.37 15.23
N PHE A 116 -3.05 -3.89 14.03
CA PHE A 116 -2.31 -3.59 12.79
C PHE A 116 -3.22 -3.12 11.64
N SER A 117 -4.44 -2.67 11.98
CA SER A 117 -5.43 -2.19 11.02
C SER A 117 -5.50 -0.67 10.89
N ARG A 118 -4.96 0.05 11.87
CA ARG A 118 -5.12 1.50 12.02
C ARG A 118 -4.57 2.28 10.83
N GLY A 119 -3.40 1.91 10.32
CA GLY A 119 -2.79 2.55 9.16
C GLY A 119 -3.62 2.33 7.90
N THR A 120 -4.13 1.12 7.71
CA THR A 120 -5.01 0.78 6.58
C THR A 120 -6.32 1.58 6.62
N TYR A 121 -7.00 1.61 7.77
CA TYR A 121 -8.25 2.36 7.92
C TYR A 121 -8.03 3.87 7.83
N ALA A 122 -6.94 4.39 8.40
CA ALA A 122 -6.60 5.80 8.24
C ALA A 122 -6.39 6.18 6.77
N MET A 123 -5.75 5.32 5.98
CA MET A 123 -5.65 5.53 4.53
C MET A 123 -6.99 5.41 3.81
N ALA A 124 -7.88 4.50 4.21
CA ALA A 124 -9.23 4.44 3.66
C ALA A 124 -9.99 5.75 3.87
N HIS A 125 -9.97 6.29 5.09
CA HIS A 125 -10.56 7.59 5.40
C HIS A 125 -9.89 8.73 4.62
N ALA A 126 -8.56 8.74 4.51
CA ALA A 126 -7.83 9.78 3.78
C ALA A 126 -8.17 9.79 2.28
N VAL A 127 -8.27 8.60 1.68
CA VAL A 127 -8.65 8.44 0.27
C VAL A 127 -10.10 8.81 0.05
N ALA A 128 -11.01 8.39 0.92
CA ALA A 128 -12.44 8.75 0.87
C ALA A 128 -12.68 10.26 0.97
N ASN A 129 -11.91 10.94 1.82
CA ASN A 129 -12.00 12.39 2.01
C ASN A 129 -11.25 13.21 0.95
N ALA A 130 -10.52 12.56 0.04
CA ALA A 130 -9.83 13.26 -1.04
C ALA A 130 -10.83 13.72 -2.10
N TYR A 131 -10.69 14.96 -2.59
CA TYR A 131 -11.49 15.46 -3.71
C TYR A 131 -10.96 14.93 -5.05
N ALA A 132 -10.98 13.61 -5.19
CA ALA A 132 -10.36 12.85 -6.28
C ALA A 132 -11.32 11.79 -6.81
N LYS A 133 -11.12 11.37 -8.05
CA LYS A 133 -11.69 10.10 -8.53
C LYS A 133 -10.94 8.94 -7.89
N THR A 134 -11.62 8.16 -7.04
CA THR A 134 -11.01 7.05 -6.28
C THR A 134 -11.38 5.69 -6.88
N ILE A 135 -10.36 4.90 -7.18
CA ILE A 135 -10.49 3.55 -7.75
C ILE A 135 -9.83 2.59 -6.77
N VAL A 136 -10.62 1.70 -6.19
CA VAL A 136 -10.13 0.64 -5.31
C VAL A 136 -10.07 -0.66 -6.10
N GLY A 137 -8.92 -1.33 -6.05
CA GLY A 137 -8.71 -2.64 -6.66
C GLY A 137 -8.27 -3.66 -5.63
N GLY A 138 -8.57 -4.94 -5.87
CA GLY A 138 -8.16 -6.06 -5.01
C GLY A 138 -9.16 -6.34 -3.89
N GLY A 139 -9.38 -7.63 -3.61
CA GLY A 139 -10.36 -8.10 -2.63
C GLY A 139 -10.07 -7.59 -1.21
N ASP A 140 -8.81 -7.65 -0.78
CA ASP A 140 -8.42 -7.23 0.57
C ASP A 140 -8.59 -5.72 0.78
N THR A 141 -8.30 -4.91 -0.25
CA THR A 141 -8.49 -3.46 -0.18
C THR A 141 -9.97 -3.10 -0.17
N ALA A 142 -10.79 -3.79 -0.97
CA ALA A 142 -12.24 -3.63 -0.92
C ALA A 142 -12.81 -4.00 0.46
N LEU A 143 -12.32 -5.09 1.07
CA LEU A 143 -12.71 -5.50 2.41
C LEU A 143 -12.26 -4.48 3.48
N ALA A 144 -11.04 -3.94 3.37
CA ALA A 144 -10.52 -2.94 4.28
C ALA A 144 -11.34 -1.64 4.23
N VAL A 145 -11.68 -1.18 3.03
CA VAL A 145 -12.55 0.00 2.81
C VAL A 145 -13.95 -0.23 3.39
N TYR A 146 -14.51 -1.42 3.18
CA TYR A 146 -15.80 -1.80 3.77
C TYR A 146 -15.77 -1.78 5.30
N ARG A 147 -14.73 -2.36 5.92
CA ARG A 147 -14.57 -2.37 7.38
C ARG A 147 -14.31 -0.98 7.96
N ALA A 148 -13.68 -0.10 7.19
CA ALA A 148 -13.52 1.31 7.54
C ALA A 148 -14.82 2.13 7.40
N GLY A 149 -15.88 1.57 6.80
CA GLY A 149 -17.14 2.26 6.58
C GLY A 149 -17.13 3.25 5.41
N GLU A 150 -16.17 3.13 4.50
CA GLU A 150 -15.92 4.11 3.43
C GLU A 150 -16.30 3.64 2.03
N SER A 151 -17.01 2.51 1.90
CA SER A 151 -17.37 1.94 0.60
C SER A 151 -18.13 2.91 -0.30
N GLU A 152 -19.14 3.59 0.26
CA GLU A 152 -19.99 4.54 -0.48
C GLU A 152 -19.26 5.84 -0.83
N SER A 153 -18.14 6.12 -0.16
CA SER A 153 -17.30 7.30 -0.42
C SER A 153 -16.33 7.06 -1.59
N MET A 154 -16.16 5.81 -2.05
CA MET A 154 -15.28 5.49 -3.17
C MET A 154 -15.98 5.69 -4.51
N SER A 155 -15.30 6.27 -5.51
CA SER A 155 -15.89 6.46 -6.84
C SER A 155 -16.12 5.14 -7.58
N PHE A 156 -15.23 4.15 -7.36
CA PHE A 156 -15.37 2.81 -7.92
C PHE A 156 -14.58 1.77 -7.10
N ILE A 157 -15.23 0.65 -6.79
CA ILE A 157 -14.59 -0.52 -6.18
C ILE A 157 -14.65 -1.67 -7.19
N SER A 158 -13.49 -2.12 -7.64
CA SER A 158 -13.39 -3.21 -8.61
C SER A 158 -13.66 -4.56 -7.96
N THR A 159 -14.58 -5.31 -8.57
CA THR A 159 -14.85 -6.73 -8.24
C THR A 159 -14.06 -7.70 -9.13
N GLY A 160 -13.23 -7.18 -10.04
CA GLY A 160 -12.48 -8.00 -11.01
C GLY A 160 -11.27 -8.72 -10.42
N GLY A 161 -10.89 -8.45 -9.17
CA GLY A 161 -9.73 -9.05 -8.51
C GLY A 161 -8.47 -8.96 -9.38
N GLY A 162 -7.86 -10.11 -9.67
CA GLY A 162 -6.67 -10.19 -10.53
C GLY A 162 -6.88 -9.69 -11.97
N ALA A 163 -8.10 -9.76 -12.52
CA ALA A 163 -8.38 -9.25 -13.86
C ALA A 163 -8.23 -7.72 -13.94
N ALA A 164 -8.58 -7.01 -12.87
CA ALA A 164 -8.40 -5.56 -12.79
C ALA A 164 -6.90 -5.19 -12.77
N LEU A 165 -6.08 -5.97 -12.08
CA LEU A 165 -4.62 -5.77 -12.06
C LEU A 165 -3.99 -6.07 -13.41
N GLN A 166 -4.37 -7.17 -14.08
CA GLN A 166 -3.87 -7.47 -15.42
C GLN A 166 -4.24 -6.38 -16.44
N LEU A 167 -5.44 -5.81 -16.33
CA LEU A 167 -5.84 -4.67 -17.15
C LEU A 167 -4.96 -3.44 -16.89
N LEU A 168 -4.65 -3.14 -15.62
CA LEU A 168 -3.78 -2.02 -15.22
C LEU A 168 -2.32 -2.24 -15.61
N GLU A 169 -1.87 -3.48 -15.65
CA GLU A 169 -0.56 -3.88 -16.19
C GLU A 169 -0.48 -3.73 -17.72
N GLY A 170 -1.60 -3.41 -18.39
CA GLY A 170 -1.67 -3.27 -19.85
C GLY A 170 -1.62 -4.60 -20.60
N LYS A 171 -1.93 -5.72 -19.92
CA LYS A 171 -1.93 -7.05 -20.55
C LYS A 171 -3.11 -7.20 -21.51
N HIS A 172 -2.92 -8.06 -22.51
CA HIS A 172 -4.02 -8.48 -23.38
C HIS A 172 -5.07 -9.25 -22.57
N MET A 173 -6.33 -8.82 -22.65
CA MET A 173 -7.45 -9.39 -21.92
C MET A 173 -8.36 -10.16 -22.89
N PRO A 174 -8.28 -11.50 -22.98
CA PRO A 174 -9.02 -12.27 -23.99
C PRO A 174 -10.53 -12.04 -23.96
N GLY A 175 -11.10 -11.92 -22.75
CA GLY A 175 -12.54 -11.67 -22.58
C GLY A 175 -12.98 -10.28 -23.05
N LEU A 176 -12.11 -9.26 -22.97
CA LEU A 176 -12.41 -7.92 -23.50
C LEU A 176 -12.15 -7.86 -25.02
N ALA A 177 -11.10 -8.52 -25.51
CA ALA A 177 -10.77 -8.56 -26.93
C ALA A 177 -11.81 -9.31 -27.78
N ALA A 178 -12.57 -10.22 -27.17
CA ALA A 178 -13.67 -10.92 -27.83
C ALA A 178 -14.94 -10.07 -27.98
N LEU A 179 -15.03 -8.91 -27.31
CA LEU A 179 -16.18 -8.02 -27.43
C LEU A 179 -16.13 -7.26 -28.76
N PRO A 180 -17.26 -7.10 -29.45
CA PRO A 180 -17.30 -6.28 -30.67
C PRO A 180 -17.01 -4.82 -30.33
N ASP A 181 -16.36 -4.11 -31.25
CA ASP A 181 -16.17 -2.67 -31.13
C ASP A 181 -17.53 -1.97 -31.01
N ARG A 182 -17.55 -0.88 -30.25
CA ARG A 182 -18.76 -0.07 -30.10
C ARG A 182 -19.05 0.58 -31.46
N LEU A 183 -20.25 0.30 -32.00
CA LEU A 183 -20.77 0.93 -33.23
C LEU A 183 -20.71 2.45 -33.16
#